data_AF-A0A6N7P1G8-F1
#
_entry.id   AF-A0A6N7P1G8-F1
#
_cell.length_a   1.000
_cell.length_b   1.000
_cell.length_c   1.000
_cell.angle_alpha   90.00
_cell.angle_beta   90.00
_cell.angle_gamma   90.00
#
_symmetry.space_group_name_H-M   'P 1'
#
loop_
_entity.id
_entity.type
_entity.pdbx_description
1 polymer ?
#
loop_
_entity_poly.entity_id
_entity_poly.type
_entity_poly.pdbx_seq_one_letter_code
_entity_poly.pdbx_strand_id
1 'polypeptide(L)'
;MKKNYLLLAVLLFISPLFLKAQVATLSEKETLSLLCYKWEVTKIQSFQGVMKVKPRGDYTMFNSDFTMESKEDDKIKKSKWSFSFPEKKVTFEDDGSVYKIMDLSTSELHLKGKWSGEMVVLILKRVTK
;
A
#
# COMPACT_ATOMS: atom_id res chain seq x y z
N MET A 1 -36.33 50.77 -30.69
CA MET A 1 -34.91 50.45 -31.01
C MET A 1 -34.10 50.78 -29.76
N LYS A 2 -33.29 49.94 -29.09
CA LYS A 2 -32.61 48.66 -29.35
C LYS A 2 -32.60 47.88 -28.02
N LYS A 3 -33.18 46.66 -27.98
CA LYS A 3 -32.51 45.34 -27.90
C LYS A 3 -31.72 45.06 -26.62
N ASN A 4 -32.34 44.24 -25.77
CA ASN A 4 -31.83 43.37 -24.72
C ASN A 4 -30.44 42.79 -25.01
N TYR A 5 -29.41 43.20 -24.27
CA TYR A 5 -28.20 42.39 -24.06
C TYR A 5 -27.50 42.84 -22.78
N LEU A 6 -27.97 42.39 -21.62
CA LEU A 6 -27.07 42.21 -20.48
C LEU A 6 -27.53 41.04 -19.60
N LEU A 7 -28.06 40.01 -20.24
CA LEU A 7 -28.43 38.72 -19.65
C LEU A 7 -27.25 37.73 -19.76
N LEU A 8 -26.01 38.23 -19.72
CA LEU A 8 -24.82 37.47 -20.12
C LEU A 8 -23.55 37.81 -19.33
N ALA A 9 -23.67 38.22 -18.06
CA ALA A 9 -22.50 38.60 -17.25
C ALA A 9 -22.20 37.69 -16.05
N VAL A 10 -23.09 36.77 -15.64
CA VAL A 10 -22.82 35.91 -14.47
C VAL A 10 -23.33 34.49 -14.65
N LEU A 11 -23.05 33.90 -15.83
CA LEU A 11 -23.09 32.45 -16.05
C LEU A 11 -21.68 31.84 -15.96
N LEU A 12 -20.79 32.50 -15.22
CA LEU A 12 -19.47 31.99 -14.80
C LEU A 12 -19.50 31.49 -13.34
N PHE A 13 -20.63 30.89 -12.93
CA PHE A 13 -20.61 29.86 -11.88
C PHE A 13 -20.35 28.49 -12.54
N ILE A 14 -19.32 28.41 -13.38
CA ILE A 14 -18.73 27.12 -13.73
C ILE A 14 -17.87 26.78 -12.52
N SER A 15 -18.45 26.09 -11.55
CA SER A 15 -17.74 25.54 -10.40
C SER A 15 -16.71 24.51 -10.89
N PRO A 16 -15.38 24.79 -10.87
CA PRO A 16 -14.38 23.77 -11.12
C PRO A 16 -13.89 23.30 -9.75
N LEU A 17 -14.79 22.89 -8.86
CA LEU A 17 -14.43 22.59 -7.47
C LEU A 17 -15.03 21.29 -6.95
N PHE A 18 -15.37 20.37 -7.84
CA PHE A 18 -15.52 18.96 -7.46
C PHE A 18 -15.03 18.02 -8.57
N LEU A 19 -13.83 18.27 -9.12
CA LEU A 19 -12.98 17.11 -9.39
C LEU A 19 -12.46 16.64 -8.03
N LYS A 20 -13.28 15.85 -7.30
CA LYS A 20 -12.68 14.85 -6.43
C LYS A 20 -11.83 14.03 -7.39
N ALA A 21 -10.51 14.20 -7.33
CA ALA A 21 -9.59 13.28 -7.96
C ALA A 21 -10.07 11.89 -7.53
N GLN A 22 -10.68 11.17 -8.46
CA GLN A 22 -11.12 9.81 -8.23
C GLN A 22 -9.81 9.06 -8.13
N VAL A 23 -9.26 8.98 -6.91
CA VAL A 23 -8.05 8.23 -6.61
C VAL A 23 -8.40 6.84 -7.12
N ALA A 24 -7.81 6.45 -8.25
CA ALA A 24 -8.10 5.19 -8.88
C ALA A 24 -7.77 4.10 -7.86
N THR A 25 -8.81 3.56 -7.22
CA THR A 25 -8.64 2.49 -6.25
C THR A 25 -8.31 1.24 -7.05
N LEU A 26 -7.07 0.76 -6.92
CA LEU A 26 -6.64 -0.51 -7.50
C LEU A 26 -7.69 -1.59 -7.29
N SER A 27 -8.02 -2.33 -8.36
CA SER A 27 -8.82 -3.54 -8.27
C SER A 27 -8.11 -4.60 -7.43
N GLU A 28 -8.85 -5.63 -7.01
CA GLU A 28 -8.28 -6.78 -6.31
C GLU A 28 -7.15 -7.44 -7.12
N LYS A 29 -7.38 -7.66 -8.42
CA LYS A 29 -6.39 -8.27 -9.32
C LYS A 29 -5.12 -7.42 -9.46
N GLU A 30 -5.26 -6.10 -9.61
CA GLU A 30 -4.11 -5.19 -9.69
C GLU A 30 -3.35 -5.14 -8.36
N THR A 31 -4.07 -5.16 -7.23
CA THR A 31 -3.47 -5.17 -5.89
C THR A 31 -2.66 -6.46 -5.69
N LEU A 32 -3.23 -7.63 -5.99
CA LEU A 32 -2.54 -8.91 -5.90
C LEU A 32 -1.33 -8.97 -6.83
N SER A 33 -1.48 -8.50 -8.07
CA SER A 33 -0.38 -8.45 -9.03
C SER A 33 0.76 -7.59 -8.52
N LEU A 34 0.48 -6.44 -7.90
CA LEU A 34 1.50 -5.56 -7.33
C LEU A 34 2.10 -6.11 -6.03
N LEU A 35 1.35 -6.85 -5.21
CA LEU A 35 1.85 -7.46 -3.97
C LEU A 35 2.83 -8.60 -4.23
N CYS A 36 2.63 -9.39 -5.29
CA CYS A 36 3.38 -10.62 -5.57
C CYS A 36 4.80 -10.37 -6.08
N TYR A 37 5.64 -9.82 -5.21
CA TYR A 37 7.05 -9.51 -5.44
C TYR A 37 7.86 -9.79 -4.18
N LYS A 38 9.19 -9.68 -4.33
CA LYS A 38 10.13 -9.62 -3.21
C LYS A 38 10.19 -8.20 -2.66
N TRP A 39 10.07 -8.07 -1.35
CA TRP A 39 10.01 -6.80 -0.61
C TRP A 39 11.02 -6.80 0.53
N GLU A 40 11.75 -5.71 0.69
CA GLU A 40 12.70 -5.48 1.79
C GLU A 40 12.21 -4.32 2.65
N VAL A 41 12.17 -4.51 3.98
CA VAL A 41 11.81 -3.43 4.92
C VAL A 41 12.93 -2.39 4.95
N THR A 42 12.61 -1.15 4.62
CA THR A 42 13.60 -0.05 4.61
C THR A 42 13.34 1.01 5.67
N LYS A 43 12.09 1.13 6.13
CA LYS A 43 11.74 2.02 7.24
C LYS A 43 10.64 1.41 8.08
N ILE A 44 10.65 1.75 9.36
CA ILE A 44 9.57 1.48 10.31
C ILE A 44 9.12 2.83 10.85
N GLN A 45 7.84 3.12 10.74
CA GLN A 45 7.23 4.31 11.31
C GLN A 45 6.34 3.91 12.50
N SER A 46 6.65 4.45 13.67
CA SER A 46 5.85 4.31 14.89
C SER A 46 5.44 5.70 15.41
N PHE A 47 4.76 5.75 16.56
CA PHE A 47 4.45 7.01 17.25
C PHE A 47 5.72 7.79 17.64
N GLN A 48 6.83 7.09 17.90
CA GLN A 48 8.10 7.71 18.30
C GLN A 48 8.86 8.33 17.12
N GLY A 49 8.46 8.05 15.88
CA GLY A 49 9.09 8.59 14.68
C GLY A 49 9.37 7.53 13.62
N VAL A 50 10.28 7.85 12.70
CA VAL A 50 10.68 6.99 11.58
C VAL A 50 12.08 6.46 11.81
N MET A 51 12.21 5.15 11.92
CA MET A 51 13.49 4.44 11.95
C MET A 51 13.82 3.94 10.54
N LYS A 52 15.03 4.25 10.05
CA LYS A 52 15.57 3.66 8.82
C LYS A 52 16.22 2.32 9.15
N VAL A 53 15.88 1.29 8.38
CA VAL A 53 16.49 -0.04 8.46
C VAL A 53 17.60 -0.12 7.43
N LYS A 54 18.79 -0.58 7.84
CA LYS A 54 19.88 -0.85 6.90
C LYS A 54 19.56 -2.13 6.12
N PRO A 55 19.81 -2.16 4.81
CA PRO A 55 19.63 -3.38 4.02
C PRO A 55 20.55 -4.48 4.56
N ARG A 56 19.96 -5.60 4.98
CA ARG A 56 20.67 -6.83 5.39
C ARG A 56 20.50 -7.97 4.40
N GLY A 57 19.72 -7.74 3.33
CA GLY A 57 19.28 -8.79 2.43
C GLY A 57 18.11 -9.62 2.97
N ASP A 58 17.51 -9.18 4.08
CA ASP A 58 16.23 -9.71 4.60
C ASP A 58 15.09 -9.32 3.67
N TYR A 59 14.17 -10.24 3.41
CA TYR A 59 13.04 -9.95 2.54
C TYR A 59 11.80 -10.77 2.90
N THR A 60 10.65 -10.29 2.42
CA THR A 60 9.41 -11.05 2.32
C THR A 60 9.00 -11.11 0.86
N MET A 61 8.80 -12.32 0.33
CA MET A 61 8.35 -12.55 -1.04
C MET A 61 6.94 -13.16 -1.01
N PHE A 62 5.98 -12.44 -1.59
CA PHE A 62 4.62 -12.93 -1.78
C PHE A 62 4.51 -13.59 -3.16
N ASN A 63 3.98 -14.81 -3.20
CA ASN A 63 3.73 -15.53 -4.45
C ASN A 63 2.23 -15.51 -4.79
N SER A 64 1.92 -15.63 -6.08
CA SER A 64 0.54 -15.62 -6.60
C SER A 64 -0.28 -16.85 -6.21
N ASP A 65 0.36 -17.90 -5.70
CA ASP A 65 -0.27 -19.12 -5.19
C ASP A 65 -0.59 -19.06 -3.68
N PHE A 66 -0.54 -17.85 -3.09
CA PHE A 66 -0.77 -17.60 -1.67
C PHE A 66 0.27 -18.24 -0.72
N THR A 67 1.43 -18.63 -1.26
CA THR A 67 2.61 -18.91 -0.45
C THR A 67 3.47 -17.66 -0.29
N MET A 68 4.27 -17.63 0.77
CA MET A 68 5.29 -16.60 0.95
C MET A 68 6.59 -17.19 1.48
N GLU A 69 7.68 -16.48 1.20
CA GLU A 69 9.01 -16.77 1.71
C GLU A 69 9.53 -15.55 2.45
N SER A 70 9.92 -15.72 3.72
CA SER A 70 10.61 -14.68 4.47
C SER A 70 12.05 -15.10 4.76
N LYS A 71 12.98 -14.21 4.49
CA LYS A 71 14.38 -14.35 4.85
C LYS A 71 14.71 -13.36 5.96
N GLU A 72 15.26 -13.89 7.05
CA GLU A 72 15.80 -13.14 8.17
C GLU A 72 17.18 -13.71 8.50
N ASP A 73 18.22 -12.87 8.37
CA ASP A 73 19.63 -13.27 8.43
C ASP A 73 19.92 -14.44 7.46
N ASP A 74 20.38 -15.59 7.98
CA ASP A 74 20.68 -16.79 7.19
C ASP A 74 19.52 -17.80 7.13
N LYS A 75 18.35 -17.45 7.69
CA LYS A 75 17.21 -18.36 7.76
C LYS A 75 16.14 -17.98 6.75
N ILE A 76 15.69 -18.98 6.00
CA ILE A 76 14.54 -18.87 5.10
C ILE A 76 13.38 -19.64 5.71
N LYS A 77 12.25 -18.96 5.90
CA LYS A 77 10.99 -19.55 6.33
C LYS A 77 9.99 -19.47 5.18
N LYS A 78 9.22 -20.54 4.99
CA LYS A 78 8.09 -20.59 4.06
C LYS A 78 6.80 -20.65 4.85
N SER A 79 5.82 -19.88 4.44
CA SER A 79 4.51 -19.84 5.07
C SER A 79 3.42 -19.56 4.03
N LYS A 80 2.18 -19.47 4.49
CA LYS A 80 1.03 -19.06 3.68
C LYS A 80 0.52 -17.69 4.12
N TRP A 81 -0.14 -17.02 3.19
CA TRP A 81 -0.79 -15.75 3.44
C TRP A 81 -2.13 -15.70 2.72
N SER A 82 -3.04 -14.88 3.23
CA SER A 82 -4.32 -14.60 2.57
C SER A 82 -4.52 -13.10 2.38
N PHE A 83 -5.35 -12.75 1.41
CA PHE A 83 -5.71 -11.37 1.08
C PHE A 83 -7.22 -11.17 1.21
N SER A 84 -7.61 -10.05 1.84
CA SER A 84 -9.01 -9.63 1.93
C SER A 84 -9.24 -8.30 1.20
N PHE A 85 -10.19 -8.29 0.28
CA PHE A 85 -10.68 -7.13 -0.45
C PHE A 85 -12.17 -6.88 -0.09
N PRO A 86 -12.63 -5.61 0.08
CA PRO A 86 -11.97 -4.33 -0.19
C PRO A 86 -11.10 -3.80 0.97
N GLU A 87 -10.98 -4.56 2.05
CA GLU A 87 -10.32 -4.10 3.29
C GLU A 87 -8.81 -3.89 3.15
N LYS A 88 -8.22 -4.48 2.09
CA LYS A 88 -6.80 -4.50 1.77
C LYS A 88 -5.96 -5.02 2.94
N LYS A 89 -6.36 -6.16 3.50
CA LYS A 89 -5.63 -6.83 4.59
C LYS A 89 -4.88 -8.04 4.07
N VAL A 90 -3.64 -8.16 4.51
CA VAL A 90 -2.79 -9.33 4.35
C VAL A 90 -2.72 -10.02 5.70
N THR A 91 -3.02 -11.32 5.74
CA THR A 91 -2.95 -12.14 6.95
C THR A 91 -1.90 -13.22 6.75
N PHE A 92 -0.96 -13.35 7.68
CA PHE A 92 0.00 -14.46 7.68
C PHE A 92 -0.61 -15.63 8.46
N GLU A 93 -0.69 -16.80 7.84
CA GLU A 93 -1.42 -17.94 8.43
C GLU A 93 -0.67 -18.59 9.60
N ASP A 94 0.66 -18.47 9.63
CA ASP A 94 1.50 -19.11 10.65
C ASP A 94 1.32 -18.52 12.06
N ASP A 95 1.18 -17.21 12.16
CA ASP A 95 1.11 -16.47 13.44
C ASP A 95 -0.18 -15.66 13.59
N GLY A 96 -1.04 -15.67 12.57
CA GLY A 96 -2.28 -14.90 12.53
C GLY A 96 -2.06 -13.39 12.48
N SER A 97 -0.84 -12.92 12.17
CA SER A 97 -0.56 -11.49 12.07
C SER A 97 -1.31 -10.88 10.89
N VAL A 98 -1.87 -9.69 11.12
CA VAL A 98 -2.70 -8.99 10.13
C VAL A 98 -2.10 -7.61 9.87
N TYR A 99 -1.88 -7.32 8.60
CA TYR A 99 -1.38 -6.04 8.12
C TYR A 99 -2.35 -5.43 7.12
N LYS A 100 -2.66 -4.14 7.30
CA LYS A 100 -3.44 -3.36 6.34
C LYS A 100 -2.50 -2.67 5.35
N ILE A 101 -2.77 -2.79 4.06
CA ILE A 101 -2.07 -2.06 3.01
C ILE A 101 -2.57 -0.62 3.04
N MET A 102 -1.66 0.29 3.37
CA MET A 102 -1.93 1.73 3.40
C MET A 102 -1.63 2.38 2.04
N ASP A 103 -0.59 1.89 1.37
CA ASP A 103 -0.17 2.33 0.05
C ASP A 103 0.56 1.19 -0.67
N LEU A 104 0.44 1.14 -1.98
CA LEU A 104 1.03 0.10 -2.82
C LEU A 104 1.31 0.63 -4.23
N SER A 105 2.56 0.50 -4.66
CA SER A 105 3.03 0.89 -5.98
C SER A 105 3.94 -0.18 -6.59
N THR A 106 4.56 0.14 -7.72
CA THR A 106 5.56 -0.71 -8.38
C THR A 106 6.90 -0.75 -7.64
N SER A 107 7.15 0.14 -6.68
CA SER A 107 8.44 0.23 -5.98
C SER A 107 8.34 0.17 -4.47
N GLU A 108 7.20 0.57 -3.90
CA GLU A 108 7.00 0.65 -2.45
C GLU A 108 5.68 0.02 -2.02
N LEU A 109 5.71 -0.61 -0.86
CA LEU A 109 4.57 -1.23 -0.17
C LEU A 109 4.56 -0.72 1.28
N HIS A 110 3.44 -0.15 1.72
CA HIS A 110 3.26 0.33 3.09
C HIS A 110 2.25 -0.56 3.84
N LEU A 111 2.73 -1.28 4.85
CA LEU A 111 1.93 -2.20 5.66
C LEU A 111 1.77 -1.67 7.09
N LYS A 112 0.53 -1.43 7.51
CA LYS A 112 0.20 -1.06 8.89
C LYS A 112 -0.24 -2.28 9.68
N GLY A 113 0.43 -2.59 10.78
CA GLY A 113 0.10 -3.74 11.63
C GLY A 113 0.71 -3.64 13.01
N LYS A 114 0.47 -4.66 13.85
CA LYS A 114 1.15 -4.81 15.13
C LYS A 114 2.48 -5.50 14.92
N TRP A 115 3.56 -4.89 15.43
CA TRP A 115 4.88 -5.49 15.47
C TRP A 115 5.49 -5.24 16.85
N SER A 116 5.95 -6.30 17.52
CA SER A 116 6.45 -6.26 18.90
C SER A 116 5.49 -5.57 19.89
N GLY A 117 4.18 -5.74 19.69
CA GLY A 117 3.13 -5.15 20.54
C GLY A 117 2.73 -3.72 20.18
N GLU A 118 3.49 -3.04 19.33
CA GLU A 118 3.22 -1.66 18.91
C GLU A 118 2.57 -1.61 17.52
N MET A 119 1.70 -0.60 17.29
CA MET A 119 1.20 -0.32 15.96
C MET A 119 2.24 0.45 15.16
N VAL A 120 2.69 -0.12 14.04
CA VAL A 120 3.69 0.46 13.16
C VAL A 120 3.22 0.49 11.71
N VAL A 121 3.87 1.30 10.88
CA VAL A 121 3.82 1.22 9.43
C VAL A 121 5.20 0.77 8.94
N LEU A 122 5.25 -0.43 8.37
CA LEU A 122 6.41 -0.96 7.67
C LEU A 122 6.41 -0.40 6.25
N ILE A 123 7.52 0.21 5.85
CA ILE A 123 7.73 0.74 4.50
C ILE A 123 8.75 -0.18 3.82
N LEU A 124 8.25 -0.95 2.86
CA LEU A 124 9.02 -1.93 2.13
C LEU A 124 9.32 -1.43 0.72
N LYS A 125 10.54 -1.69 0.24
CA LYS A 125 10.93 -1.46 -1.15
C LYS A 125 10.95 -2.77 -1.91
N ARG A 126 10.53 -2.72 -3.18
CA ARG A 126 10.60 -3.86 -4.08
C ARG A 126 12.07 -4.18 -4.37
N VAL A 127 12.45 -5.44 -4.20
CA VAL A 127 13.78 -5.93 -4.58
C VAL A 127 13.73 -6.32 -6.05
N THR A 128 14.26 -5.46 -6.91
CA THR A 128 14.51 -5.78 -8.32
C THR A 128 15.85 -6.49 -8.43
N LYS A 129 15.88 -7.64 -9.11
CA LYS A 129 17.13 -8.33 -9.47
C LYS A 129 18.00 -7.45 -10.36
#